data_AF-A0A317ZJZ6-F1
#
_entry.id   AF-A0A317ZJZ6-F1
#
_cell.length_a   1.000
_cell.length_b   1.000
_cell.length_c   1.000
_cell.angle_alpha   90.00
_cell.angle_beta   90.00
_cell.angle_gamma   90.00
#
_symmetry.space_group_name_H-M   'P 1'
#
loop_
_entity.id
_entity.type
_entity.pdbx_description
1 polymer ?
#
loop_
_entity_poly.entity_id
_entity_poly.type
_entity_poly.pdbx_seq_one_letter_code
_entity_poly.pdbx_strand_id
1 'polypeptide(L)'
;MSAVVGAAVAAVVLSGCAASEGGGTPTSPATPIASAVIGDDFLCSGLSVTREAEKTRVPVSAIGEQGRAALAEAVWDDGKPLDLPPEEDWYVATVTDDHVDILRDMAVVEDPYSGGTAPDHQLLSVQWVEDSTNLSPGWYVFRSSRCALTVDLGELGVPEIELQSPPKPSSRQVQLLVTEQKCNSGEDAEGRIEVVDIDETDTLVSLVLGVRPRGGNQNCPSNPATPFTVTLSDPLGERTIVDAGLVDPRALTVAG
;
A
#
# COMPACT_ATOMS: atom_id res chain seq x y z
N MET A 1 57.90 -76.68 -15.41
CA MET A 1 57.57 -75.61 -16.37
C MET A 1 56.95 -74.47 -15.57
N SER A 2 57.57 -73.28 -15.67
CA SER A 2 57.25 -71.98 -15.05
C SER A 2 55.79 -71.56 -15.26
N ALA A 3 55.16 -70.57 -14.60
CA ALA A 3 55.61 -69.31 -14.00
C ALA A 3 54.44 -68.78 -13.11
N VAL A 4 54.70 -68.24 -11.91
CA VAL A 4 54.78 -66.81 -11.54
C VAL A 4 53.46 -66.20 -11.01
N VAL A 5 53.64 -65.54 -9.85
CA VAL A 5 52.73 -64.85 -8.94
C VAL A 5 52.25 -63.50 -9.50
N GLY A 6 51.03 -63.08 -9.14
CA GLY A 6 50.55 -61.70 -9.26
C GLY A 6 49.45 -61.40 -8.23
N ALA A 7 49.70 -60.42 -7.36
CA ALA A 7 48.83 -59.98 -6.27
C ALA A 7 48.08 -58.69 -6.61
N ALA A 8 46.91 -58.45 -5.99
CA ALA A 8 46.35 -57.11 -5.70
C ALA A 8 45.14 -57.28 -4.76
N VAL A 9 45.27 -56.98 -3.45
CA VAL A 9 44.97 -55.71 -2.77
C VAL A 9 43.47 -55.43 -2.62
N ALA A 10 42.99 -55.58 -1.38
CA ALA A 10 41.67 -55.18 -0.90
C ALA A 10 41.65 -53.69 -0.50
N ALA A 11 40.54 -53.01 -0.78
CA ALA A 11 40.21 -51.73 -0.16
C ALA A 11 38.72 -51.71 0.20
N VAL A 12 38.47 -51.60 1.50
CA VAL A 12 37.17 -51.37 2.13
C VAL A 12 36.82 -49.90 1.96
N VAL A 13 35.62 -49.58 1.46
CA VAL A 13 35.09 -48.21 1.46
C VAL A 13 33.95 -48.12 2.46
N LEU A 14 34.19 -47.32 3.49
CA LEU A 14 33.24 -46.90 4.53
C LEU A 14 32.27 -45.88 3.95
N SER A 15 30.97 -46.11 4.11
CA SER A 15 29.90 -45.16 3.78
C SER A 15 29.70 -44.19 4.96
N GLY A 16 30.16 -42.95 4.81
CA GLY A 16 29.94 -41.85 5.75
C GLY A 16 28.84 -40.90 5.26
N CYS A 17 27.99 -40.46 6.19
CA CYS A 17 26.93 -39.46 6.00
C CYS A 17 27.52 -38.06 5.71
N ALA A 18 26.86 -37.29 4.84
CA ALA A 18 26.99 -35.83 4.81
C ALA A 18 25.60 -35.20 4.62
N ALA A 19 25.21 -34.40 5.61
CA ALA A 19 24.01 -33.58 5.62
C ALA A 19 24.14 -32.43 4.61
N SER A 20 23.07 -32.16 3.88
CA SER A 20 22.97 -31.02 2.97
C SER A 20 22.28 -29.87 3.70
N GLU A 21 23.06 -28.84 4.06
CA GLU A 21 22.53 -27.56 4.53
C GLU A 21 21.90 -26.82 3.34
N GLY A 22 20.58 -26.65 3.39
CA GLY A 22 19.84 -25.82 2.43
C GLY A 22 20.08 -24.34 2.71
N GLY A 23 21.13 -23.79 2.11
CA GLY A 23 21.37 -22.35 2.07
C GLY A 23 20.33 -21.67 1.18
N GLY A 24 19.39 -20.94 1.79
CA GLY A 24 18.55 -19.97 1.11
C GLY A 24 19.43 -18.95 0.39
N THR A 25 19.17 -18.75 -0.89
CA THR A 25 19.90 -17.79 -1.71
C THR A 25 19.51 -16.37 -1.25
N PRO A 26 20.47 -15.46 -0.99
CA PRO A 26 20.13 -14.08 -0.68
C PRO A 26 19.51 -13.41 -1.91
N THR A 27 18.29 -12.90 -1.76
CA THR A 27 17.61 -12.05 -2.73
C THR A 27 18.51 -10.86 -3.07
N SER A 28 18.73 -10.67 -4.37
CA SER A 28 19.59 -9.61 -4.91
C SER A 28 19.13 -8.23 -4.42
N PRO A 29 20.03 -7.33 -4.00
CA PRO A 29 19.65 -5.99 -3.57
C PRO A 29 18.99 -5.24 -4.74
N ALA A 30 17.74 -4.81 -4.54
CA ALA A 30 17.02 -3.99 -5.49
C ALA A 30 17.71 -2.63 -5.60
N THR A 31 18.30 -2.34 -6.75
CA THR A 31 18.74 -0.99 -7.12
C THR A 31 17.48 -0.22 -7.53
N PRO A 32 17.31 1.06 -7.14
CA PRO A 32 16.14 1.84 -7.55
C PRO A 32 16.02 1.83 -9.08
N ILE A 33 14.94 1.22 -9.59
CA ILE A 33 14.61 1.29 -11.00
C ILE A 33 13.83 2.60 -11.16
N ALA A 34 14.51 3.61 -11.72
CA ALA A 34 13.89 4.88 -12.08
C ALA A 34 12.82 4.65 -13.16
N SER A 35 11.58 4.35 -12.76
CA SER A 35 10.44 4.30 -13.69
C SER A 35 9.07 4.51 -13.05
N ALA A 36 8.94 4.48 -11.72
CA ALA A 36 7.72 4.93 -11.08
C ALA A 36 7.77 6.46 -10.92
N VAL A 37 6.97 7.16 -11.72
CA VAL A 37 6.70 8.59 -11.51
C VAL A 37 5.69 8.65 -10.37
N ILE A 38 6.10 9.22 -9.24
CA ILE A 38 5.17 9.59 -8.18
C ILE A 38 4.18 10.58 -8.79
N GLY A 39 2.90 10.19 -8.83
CA GLY A 39 1.83 11.04 -9.31
C GLY A 39 1.72 12.31 -8.47
N ASP A 40 1.22 13.38 -9.09
CA ASP A 40 1.00 14.63 -8.38
C ASP A 40 -0.19 14.55 -7.41
N ASP A 41 -1.02 13.51 -7.51
CA ASP A 41 -2.27 13.31 -6.76
C ASP A 41 -2.17 12.20 -5.70
N PHE A 42 -3.22 12.11 -4.89
CA PHE A 42 -3.43 11.07 -3.90
C PHE A 42 -4.62 10.18 -4.26
N LEU A 43 -4.71 9.01 -3.63
CA LEU A 43 -5.80 8.06 -3.78
C LEU A 43 -6.43 7.75 -2.43
N CYS A 44 -7.76 7.87 -2.36
CA CYS A 44 -8.57 7.37 -1.26
C CYS A 44 -9.53 6.29 -1.80
N SER A 45 -9.30 5.02 -1.45
CA SER A 45 -10.12 3.90 -1.94
C SER A 45 -10.21 3.83 -3.49
N GLY A 46 -9.15 4.27 -4.18
CA GLY A 46 -9.05 4.33 -5.64
C GLY A 46 -9.65 5.57 -6.30
N LEU A 47 -10.20 6.52 -5.53
CA LEU A 47 -10.63 7.82 -6.04
C LEU A 47 -9.50 8.84 -5.91
N SER A 48 -9.27 9.61 -6.97
CA SER A 48 -8.22 10.64 -7.00
C SER A 48 -8.60 11.85 -6.15
N VAL A 49 -7.66 12.29 -5.34
CA VAL A 49 -7.71 13.52 -4.55
C VAL A 49 -6.50 14.35 -4.98
N THR A 50 -6.73 15.48 -5.61
CA THR A 50 -5.60 16.31 -6.08
C THR A 50 -4.81 16.86 -4.90
N ARG A 51 -3.50 17.04 -5.09
CA ARG A 51 -2.66 17.66 -4.05
C ARG A 51 -3.06 19.09 -3.72
N GLU A 52 -3.63 19.81 -4.69
CA GLU A 52 -4.15 21.15 -4.44
C GLU A 52 -5.41 21.11 -3.57
N ALA A 53 -6.33 20.17 -3.81
CA ALA A 53 -7.50 19.98 -2.95
C ALA A 53 -7.08 19.62 -1.51
N GLU A 54 -6.12 18.70 -1.38
CA GLU A 54 -5.59 18.28 -0.08
C GLU A 54 -4.84 19.39 0.66
N LYS A 55 -4.15 20.27 -0.07
CA LYS A 55 -3.43 21.40 0.52
C LYS A 55 -4.34 22.55 0.90
N THR A 56 -5.28 22.90 0.03
CA THR A 56 -6.13 24.09 0.19
C THR A 56 -7.33 23.80 1.08
N ARG A 57 -7.82 22.56 1.10
CA ARG A 57 -8.91 22.07 1.96
C ARG A 57 -10.09 23.04 2.01
N VAL A 58 -10.66 23.35 0.84
CA VAL A 58 -11.83 24.24 0.75
C VAL A 58 -12.97 23.63 1.56
N PRO A 59 -13.50 24.29 2.60
CA PRO A 59 -14.54 23.71 3.43
C PRO A 59 -15.83 23.52 2.63
N VAL A 60 -16.62 22.49 2.96
CA VAL A 60 -17.90 22.24 2.28
C VAL A 60 -18.86 23.44 2.38
N SER A 61 -18.79 24.22 3.46
CA SER A 61 -19.57 25.46 3.60
C SER A 61 -19.26 26.51 2.52
N ALA A 62 -18.10 26.44 1.87
CA ALA A 62 -17.67 27.29 0.76
C ALA A 62 -17.88 26.65 -0.62
N ILE A 63 -18.51 25.47 -0.70
CA ILE A 63 -18.82 24.80 -1.97
C ILE A 63 -19.78 25.66 -2.80
N GLY A 64 -19.61 25.63 -4.12
CA GLY A 64 -20.50 26.32 -5.07
C GLY A 64 -21.96 25.87 -4.93
N GLU A 65 -22.88 26.66 -5.48
CA GLU A 65 -24.33 26.39 -5.40
C GLU A 65 -24.70 24.98 -5.89
N GLN A 66 -24.08 24.54 -6.98
CA GLN A 66 -24.27 23.20 -7.53
C GLN A 66 -23.86 22.10 -6.55
N GLY A 67 -22.65 22.15 -5.98
CA GLY A 67 -22.21 21.14 -5.03
C GLY A 67 -23.05 21.15 -3.75
N ARG A 68 -23.52 22.31 -3.33
CA ARG A 68 -24.44 22.43 -2.18
C ARG A 68 -25.79 21.78 -2.47
N ALA A 69 -26.35 22.02 -3.67
CA ALA A 69 -27.58 21.37 -4.11
C ALA A 69 -27.39 19.85 -4.21
N ALA A 70 -26.28 19.39 -4.78
CA ALA A 70 -25.94 17.98 -4.90
C ALA A 70 -25.93 17.27 -3.53
N LEU A 71 -25.24 17.84 -2.54
CA LEU A 71 -25.17 17.27 -1.19
C LEU A 71 -26.52 17.35 -0.45
N ALA A 72 -27.29 18.44 -0.62
CA ALA A 72 -28.58 18.62 0.03
C ALA A 72 -29.69 17.72 -0.53
N GLU A 73 -29.61 17.40 -1.83
CA GLU A 73 -30.58 16.54 -2.53
C GLU A 73 -30.18 15.07 -2.53
N ALA A 74 -28.93 14.75 -2.18
CA ALA A 74 -28.43 13.39 -2.19
C ALA A 74 -29.20 12.47 -1.24
N VAL A 75 -29.54 11.28 -1.74
CA VAL A 75 -30.15 10.20 -0.96
C VAL A 75 -29.34 8.91 -1.05
N TRP A 76 -29.49 8.06 -0.05
CA TRP A 76 -29.04 6.66 -0.14
C TRP A 76 -29.93 5.87 -1.10
N ASP A 77 -29.50 4.67 -1.48
CA ASP A 77 -30.25 3.75 -2.33
C ASP A 77 -31.61 3.34 -1.72
N ASP A 78 -31.73 3.39 -0.39
CA ASP A 78 -32.99 3.20 0.34
C ASP A 78 -33.88 4.46 0.40
N GLY A 79 -33.48 5.54 -0.25
CA GLY A 79 -34.20 6.81 -0.34
C GLY A 79 -34.07 7.71 0.88
N LYS A 80 -33.28 7.35 1.90
CA LYS A 80 -33.03 8.24 3.04
C LYS A 80 -32.16 9.43 2.61
N PRO A 81 -32.44 10.65 3.10
CA PRO A 81 -31.54 11.78 2.89
C PRO A 81 -30.14 11.49 3.44
N LEU A 82 -29.14 12.04 2.76
CA LEU A 82 -27.79 12.14 3.31
C LEU A 82 -27.82 13.05 4.56
N ASP A 83 -27.44 12.50 5.70
CA ASP A 83 -27.25 13.26 6.95
C ASP A 83 -25.75 13.49 7.15
N LEU A 84 -25.27 14.66 6.71
CA LEU A 84 -23.87 15.03 6.89
C LEU A 84 -23.61 15.45 8.35
N PRO A 85 -22.62 14.85 9.03
CA PRO A 85 -22.11 15.43 10.27
C PRO A 85 -21.52 16.83 10.00
N PRO A 86 -21.23 17.63 11.03
CA PRO A 86 -20.96 19.06 10.89
C PRO A 86 -20.03 19.40 9.72
N GLU A 87 -20.50 20.27 8.83
CA GLU A 87 -19.86 20.56 7.53
C GLU A 87 -18.47 21.18 7.69
N GLU A 88 -18.17 21.77 8.85
CA GLU A 88 -16.86 22.36 9.16
C GLU A 88 -15.70 21.35 9.18
N ASP A 89 -15.98 20.05 9.37
CA ASP A 89 -14.95 19.01 9.37
C ASP A 89 -14.65 18.51 7.95
N TRP A 90 -15.51 18.81 6.98
CA TRP A 90 -15.39 18.33 5.61
C TRP A 90 -14.80 19.38 4.67
N TYR A 91 -13.94 18.91 3.78
CA TYR A 91 -13.41 19.69 2.67
C TYR A 91 -13.72 19.05 1.33
N VAL A 92 -13.76 19.90 0.31
CA VAL A 92 -14.06 19.54 -1.07
C VAL A 92 -12.83 18.92 -1.71
N ALA A 93 -12.98 17.69 -2.22
CA ALA A 93 -11.96 17.02 -3.01
C ALA A 93 -12.17 17.25 -4.50
N THR A 94 -13.40 17.03 -4.97
CA THR A 94 -13.79 17.18 -6.38
C THR A 94 -15.22 17.68 -6.47
N VAL A 95 -15.49 18.58 -7.41
CA VAL A 95 -16.84 18.99 -7.82
C VAL A 95 -16.90 19.05 -9.33
N THR A 96 -17.87 18.35 -9.90
CA THR A 96 -18.19 18.33 -11.33
C THR A 96 -19.70 18.42 -11.51
N ASP A 97 -20.18 18.32 -12.75
CA ASP A 97 -21.60 18.45 -13.04
C ASP A 97 -22.46 17.30 -12.50
N ASP A 98 -21.87 16.11 -12.38
CA ASP A 98 -22.53 14.87 -12.02
C ASP A 98 -21.86 14.17 -10.82
N HIS A 99 -20.84 14.77 -10.21
CA HIS A 99 -20.10 14.16 -9.10
C HIS A 99 -19.60 15.18 -8.09
N VAL A 100 -19.73 14.85 -6.79
CA VAL A 100 -19.13 15.60 -5.69
C VAL A 100 -18.46 14.62 -4.72
N ASP A 101 -17.17 14.83 -4.48
CA ASP A 101 -16.39 14.13 -3.47
C ASP A 101 -16.00 15.10 -2.36
N ILE A 102 -16.25 14.69 -1.13
CA ILE A 102 -15.80 15.40 0.07
C ILE A 102 -15.01 14.45 0.96
N LEU A 103 -13.94 14.97 1.56
CA LEU A 103 -13.12 14.27 2.52
C LEU A 103 -13.17 14.95 3.88
N ARG A 104 -12.86 14.20 4.92
CA ARG A 104 -12.48 14.76 6.22
C ARG A 104 -11.39 13.92 6.86
N ASP A 105 -10.60 14.57 7.70
CA ASP A 105 -9.67 13.89 8.57
C ASP A 105 -10.42 13.03 9.58
N MET A 106 -9.77 11.95 9.99
CA MET A 106 -10.19 11.10 11.08
C MET A 106 -9.02 10.84 12.01
N ALA A 107 -9.30 10.71 13.31
CA ALA A 107 -8.31 10.14 14.21
C ALA A 107 -7.97 8.72 13.74
N VAL A 108 -6.69 8.45 13.55
CA VAL A 108 -6.20 7.10 13.26
C VAL A 108 -6.50 6.23 14.47
N VAL A 109 -7.39 5.26 14.28
CA VAL A 109 -7.64 4.22 15.26
C VAL A 109 -7.03 2.95 14.68
N GLU A 110 -5.90 2.54 15.26
CA GLU A 110 -5.34 1.22 14.96
C GLU A 110 -6.33 0.15 15.44
N ASP A 111 -6.84 -0.64 14.50
CA ASP A 111 -7.60 -1.84 14.80
C ASP A 111 -6.68 -3.05 14.59
N PRO A 112 -6.27 -3.74 15.67
CA PRO A 112 -5.36 -4.87 15.58
C PRO A 112 -5.96 -6.10 14.88
N TYR A 113 -7.25 -6.07 14.53
CA TYR A 113 -7.94 -7.17 13.85
C TYR A 113 -8.24 -6.87 12.37
N SER A 114 -8.20 -5.61 11.96
CA SER A 114 -8.28 -5.24 10.55
C SER A 114 -6.87 -5.27 9.97
N GLY A 115 -6.58 -6.24 9.10
CA GLY A 115 -5.38 -6.14 8.26
C GLY A 115 -5.44 -4.89 7.37
N GLY A 116 -4.30 -4.34 7.00
CA GLY A 116 -4.20 -3.15 6.15
C GLY A 116 -3.90 -1.86 6.89
N THR A 117 -3.47 -0.84 6.14
CA THR A 117 -3.12 0.47 6.69
C THR A 117 -4.33 1.15 7.34
N ALA A 118 -4.19 1.51 8.62
CA ALA A 118 -5.26 2.17 9.37
C ALA A 118 -5.74 3.46 8.66
N PRO A 119 -7.06 3.67 8.53
CA PRO A 119 -7.56 4.84 7.83
C PRO A 119 -7.34 6.13 8.64
N ASP A 120 -7.01 7.21 7.93
CA ASP A 120 -6.89 8.59 8.45
C ASP A 120 -7.90 9.54 7.81
N HIS A 121 -8.63 9.11 6.78
CA HIS A 121 -9.63 9.92 6.12
C HIS A 121 -10.97 9.19 6.00
N GLN A 122 -12.04 9.97 6.01
CA GLN A 122 -13.35 9.54 5.52
C GLN A 122 -13.63 10.21 4.19
N LEU A 123 -14.11 9.42 3.23
CA LEU A 123 -14.58 9.88 1.94
C LEU A 123 -16.08 9.66 1.83
N LEU A 124 -16.77 10.67 1.32
CA LEU A 124 -18.14 10.57 0.85
C LEU A 124 -18.22 11.08 -0.59
N SER A 125 -18.82 10.27 -1.45
CA SER A 125 -19.05 10.59 -2.87
C SER A 125 -20.55 10.55 -3.16
N VAL A 126 -21.05 11.62 -3.77
CA VAL A 126 -22.40 11.67 -4.34
C VAL A 126 -22.31 11.82 -5.85
N GLN A 127 -23.22 11.15 -6.56
CA GLN A 127 -23.25 11.13 -8.02
C GLN A 127 -24.67 11.38 -8.52
N TRP A 128 -24.80 12.13 -9.61
CA TRP A 128 -26.05 12.25 -10.36
C TRP A 128 -26.28 10.97 -11.17
N VAL A 129 -27.42 10.34 -10.95
CA VAL A 129 -27.87 9.17 -11.71
C VAL A 129 -29.00 9.65 -12.60
N GLU A 130 -28.82 9.60 -13.92
CA GLU A 130 -29.88 9.95 -14.88
C GLU A 130 -30.69 8.71 -15.28
N ASP A 131 -30.02 7.64 -15.69
CA ASP A 131 -30.64 6.41 -16.17
C ASP A 131 -30.21 5.19 -15.34
N SER A 132 -31.13 4.65 -14.54
CA SER A 132 -30.94 3.41 -13.81
C SER A 132 -32.20 2.55 -13.83
N THR A 133 -32.04 1.24 -13.85
CA THR A 133 -33.18 0.30 -13.87
C THR A 133 -33.98 0.31 -12.57
N ASN A 134 -33.36 0.74 -11.46
CA ASN A 134 -33.94 0.63 -10.11
C ASN A 134 -33.94 1.95 -9.33
N LEU A 135 -33.44 3.04 -9.92
CA LEU A 135 -33.38 4.35 -9.27
C LEU A 135 -34.04 5.38 -10.18
N SER A 136 -34.75 6.32 -9.56
CA SER A 136 -35.24 7.51 -10.26
C SER A 136 -34.07 8.46 -10.56
N PRO A 137 -34.19 9.37 -11.53
CA PRO A 137 -33.17 10.38 -11.74
C PRO A 137 -32.95 11.24 -10.48
N GLY A 138 -31.70 11.47 -10.08
CA GLY A 138 -31.38 12.26 -8.90
C GLY A 138 -29.94 12.11 -8.40
N TRP A 139 -29.61 12.84 -7.33
CA TRP A 139 -28.34 12.70 -6.61
C TRP A 139 -28.40 11.51 -5.65
N TYR A 140 -27.41 10.63 -5.73
CA TYR A 140 -27.30 9.46 -4.87
C TYR A 140 -25.94 9.41 -4.19
N VAL A 141 -25.93 8.97 -2.93
CA VAL A 141 -24.68 8.57 -2.27
C VAL A 141 -24.18 7.31 -2.97
N PHE A 142 -23.09 7.44 -3.71
CA PHE A 142 -22.49 6.34 -4.45
C PHE A 142 -21.44 5.61 -3.61
N ARG A 143 -20.77 6.33 -2.70
CA ARG A 143 -19.72 5.77 -1.85
C ARG A 143 -19.64 6.48 -0.51
N SER A 144 -19.47 5.69 0.55
CA SER A 144 -19.00 6.15 1.85
C SER A 144 -17.95 5.17 2.31
N SER A 145 -16.71 5.62 2.48
CA SER A 145 -15.59 4.75 2.82
C SER A 145 -14.61 5.46 3.75
N ARG A 146 -13.80 4.67 4.45
CA ARG A 146 -12.62 5.15 5.17
C ARG A 146 -11.39 4.66 4.42
N CYS A 147 -10.36 5.47 4.36
CA CYS A 147 -9.12 5.14 3.67
C CYS A 147 -7.92 5.70 4.42
N ALA A 148 -6.76 5.09 4.20
CA ALA A 148 -5.51 5.81 4.32
C ALA A 148 -5.31 6.58 3.01
N LEU A 149 -5.10 7.90 3.06
CA LEU A 149 -4.86 8.67 1.85
C LEU A 149 -3.44 8.37 1.34
N THR A 150 -3.35 7.74 0.18
CA THR A 150 -2.10 7.19 -0.39
C THR A 150 -1.62 8.03 -1.55
N VAL A 151 -0.32 8.03 -1.84
CA VAL A 151 0.21 8.67 -3.04
C VAL A 151 -0.20 7.87 -4.29
N ASP A 152 -0.58 8.55 -5.37
CA ASP A 152 -0.83 7.86 -6.65
C ASP A 152 0.50 7.42 -7.28
N LEU A 153 0.70 6.10 -7.38
CA LEU A 153 1.88 5.50 -8.02
C LEU A 153 1.58 4.99 -9.44
N GLY A 154 0.48 5.44 -10.05
CA GLY A 154 0.04 5.04 -11.38
C GLY A 154 -0.37 3.57 -11.42
N GLU A 155 0.41 2.74 -12.14
CA GLU A 155 0.10 1.31 -12.27
C GLU A 155 0.45 0.49 -11.03
N LEU A 156 1.26 1.04 -10.12
CA LEU A 156 1.64 0.38 -8.87
C LEU A 156 0.59 0.65 -7.78
N GLY A 157 0.33 -0.35 -6.94
CA GLY A 157 -0.41 -0.14 -5.70
C GLY A 157 0.53 0.19 -4.56
N VAL A 158 0.13 1.10 -3.66
CA VAL A 158 0.82 1.31 -2.38
C VAL A 158 0.57 0.09 -1.49
N PRO A 159 1.62 -0.65 -1.09
CA PRO A 159 1.49 -1.78 -0.17
C PRO A 159 1.42 -1.31 1.28
N GLU A 160 1.03 -2.22 2.16
CA GLU A 160 1.35 -2.10 3.58
C GLU A 160 2.80 -2.53 3.80
N ILE A 161 3.51 -1.81 4.67
CA ILE A 161 4.94 -2.01 4.93
C ILE A 161 5.14 -2.12 6.44
N GLU A 162 5.82 -3.17 6.87
CA GLU A 162 6.23 -3.37 8.26
C GLU A 162 7.71 -3.73 8.31
N LEU A 163 8.35 -3.50 9.46
CA LEU A 163 9.68 -4.01 9.74
C LEU A 163 9.59 -5.49 10.07
N GLN A 164 10.35 -6.32 9.35
CA GLN A 164 10.41 -7.76 9.65
C GLN A 164 11.04 -8.02 11.03
N SER A 165 11.93 -7.14 11.46
CA SER A 165 12.59 -7.19 12.76
C SER A 165 13.11 -5.80 13.14
N PRO A 166 13.38 -5.52 14.43
CA PRO A 166 14.00 -4.26 14.83
C PRO A 166 15.31 -4.01 14.04
N PRO A 167 15.43 -2.90 13.30
CA PRO A 167 16.62 -2.64 12.50
C PRO A 167 17.81 -2.31 13.42
N LYS A 168 19.02 -2.68 12.97
CA LYS A 168 20.25 -2.36 13.71
C LYS A 168 20.75 -0.98 13.25
N PRO A 169 21.09 -0.05 14.17
CA PRO A 169 21.64 1.27 13.81
C PRO A 169 22.88 1.22 12.91
N SER A 170 23.73 0.21 13.06
CA SER A 170 24.92 0.04 12.23
C SER A 170 24.65 -0.58 10.86
N SER A 171 23.42 -1.03 10.59
CA SER A 171 23.04 -1.69 9.34
C SER A 171 22.68 -0.67 8.27
N ARG A 172 23.06 -0.97 7.03
CA ARG A 172 22.53 -0.34 5.82
C ARG A 172 21.37 -1.12 5.20
N GLN A 173 21.09 -2.30 5.72
CA GLN A 173 20.01 -3.15 5.25
C GLN A 173 18.84 -3.07 6.20
N VAL A 174 17.67 -2.75 5.64
CA VAL A 174 16.38 -2.75 6.33
C VAL A 174 15.58 -3.92 5.77
N GLN A 175 15.18 -4.82 6.67
CA GLN A 175 14.37 -5.99 6.34
C GLN A 175 12.90 -5.65 6.58
N LEU A 176 12.10 -5.76 5.54
CA LEU A 176 10.70 -5.37 5.49
C LEU A 176 9.81 -6.59 5.21
N LEU A 177 8.57 -6.51 5.66
CA LEU A 177 7.46 -7.31 5.17
C LEU A 177 6.56 -6.38 4.36
N VAL A 178 6.29 -6.76 3.11
CA VAL A 178 5.49 -5.96 2.17
C VAL A 178 4.24 -6.75 1.82
N THR A 179 3.07 -6.18 2.11
CA THR A 179 1.78 -6.81 1.86
C THR A 179 1.02 -5.98 0.83
N GLU A 180 0.73 -6.58 -0.33
CA GLU A 180 -0.06 -5.87 -1.35
C GLU A 180 -1.53 -5.78 -0.95
N GLN A 181 -2.22 -4.73 -1.39
CA GLN A 181 -3.64 -4.50 -1.06
C GLN A 181 -4.60 -5.03 -2.13
N LYS A 182 -4.13 -5.26 -3.37
CA LYS A 182 -4.97 -5.79 -4.45
C LYS A 182 -5.05 -7.31 -4.39
N CYS A 183 -6.16 -7.87 -4.88
CA CYS A 183 -6.36 -9.31 -4.91
C CYS A 183 -5.29 -10.00 -5.76
N ASN A 184 -4.71 -11.07 -5.22
CA ASN A 184 -3.57 -11.77 -5.80
C ASN A 184 -3.72 -13.30 -5.80
N SER A 185 -4.92 -13.80 -5.53
CA SER A 185 -5.22 -15.23 -5.41
C SER A 185 -4.43 -15.98 -4.33
N GLY A 186 -3.95 -15.28 -3.29
CA GLY A 186 -3.19 -15.89 -2.18
C GLY A 186 -1.69 -16.01 -2.43
N GLU A 187 -1.19 -15.40 -3.51
CA GLU A 187 0.22 -15.46 -3.90
C GLU A 187 0.96 -14.21 -3.42
N ASP A 188 2.20 -14.35 -2.98
CA ASP A 188 3.00 -13.21 -2.53
C ASP A 188 3.39 -12.24 -3.68
N ALA A 189 4.03 -11.13 -3.28
CA ALA A 189 4.51 -10.06 -4.14
C ALA A 189 5.96 -10.25 -4.62
N GLU A 190 6.53 -11.46 -4.52
CA GLU A 190 7.91 -11.69 -4.94
C GLU A 190 8.13 -11.28 -6.41
N GLY A 191 9.21 -10.52 -6.64
CA GLY A 191 9.56 -9.99 -7.97
C GLY A 191 8.64 -8.88 -8.50
N ARG A 192 7.66 -8.41 -7.71
CA ARG A 192 6.72 -7.33 -8.11
C ARG A 192 6.80 -6.08 -7.24
N ILE A 193 7.60 -6.11 -6.17
CA ILE A 193 7.87 -4.97 -5.31
C ILE A 193 8.90 -4.06 -6.00
N GLU A 194 8.62 -2.77 -6.03
CA GLU A 194 9.47 -1.74 -6.60
C GLU A 194 9.76 -0.66 -5.55
N VAL A 195 11.03 -0.28 -5.45
CA VAL A 195 11.45 0.92 -4.70
C VAL A 195 11.20 2.11 -5.62
N VAL A 196 10.21 2.93 -5.27
CA VAL A 196 9.86 4.14 -6.01
C VAL A 196 10.77 5.28 -5.60
N ASP A 197 10.90 5.51 -4.30
CA ASP A 197 11.74 6.56 -3.75
C ASP A 197 12.30 6.17 -2.36
N ILE A 198 13.49 6.69 -2.07
CA ILE A 198 14.13 6.64 -0.76
C ILE A 198 14.75 8.02 -0.51
N ASP A 199 14.15 8.77 0.40
CA ASP A 199 14.71 10.04 0.87
C ASP A 199 15.39 9.83 2.23
N GLU A 200 16.69 10.10 2.29
CA GLU A 200 17.51 9.95 3.49
C GLU A 200 17.94 11.32 4.01
N THR A 201 17.51 11.63 5.24
CA THR A 201 17.92 12.82 5.98
C THR A 201 18.69 12.42 7.23
N ASP A 202 19.16 13.40 8.02
CA ASP A 202 19.86 13.15 9.28
C ASP A 202 18.95 12.49 10.34
N THR A 203 17.62 12.60 10.22
CA THR A 203 16.66 12.11 11.23
C THR A 203 15.66 11.09 10.71
N LEU A 204 15.46 11.02 9.39
CA LEU A 204 14.43 10.18 8.78
C LEU A 204 14.97 9.42 7.57
N VAL A 205 14.38 8.24 7.34
CA VAL A 205 14.42 7.49 6.09
C VAL A 205 12.98 7.33 5.61
N SER A 206 12.62 8.04 4.55
CA SER A 206 11.28 8.00 3.96
C SER A 206 11.26 7.00 2.82
N LEU A 207 10.41 5.99 2.90
CA LEU A 207 10.30 4.94 1.88
C LEU A 207 9.01 5.08 1.11
N VAL A 208 9.09 5.06 -0.22
CA VAL A 208 7.94 4.85 -1.10
C VAL A 208 8.15 3.54 -1.84
N LEU A 209 7.36 2.53 -1.50
CA LEU A 209 7.33 1.25 -2.22
C LEU A 209 6.03 1.13 -3.02
N GLY A 210 6.12 0.48 -4.17
CA GLY A 210 4.97 0.10 -4.97
C GLY A 210 4.96 -1.39 -5.25
N VAL A 211 3.79 -1.97 -5.41
CA VAL A 211 3.64 -3.36 -5.88
C VAL A 211 2.91 -3.35 -7.21
N ARG A 212 3.51 -3.94 -8.24
CA ARG A 212 2.83 -4.18 -9.52
C ARG A 212 1.74 -5.24 -9.33
N PRO A 213 0.46 -4.94 -9.57
CA PRO A 213 -0.62 -5.91 -9.41
C PRO A 213 -0.47 -7.09 -10.37
N ARG A 214 -0.96 -8.27 -9.98
CA ARG A 214 -1.07 -9.40 -10.91
C ARG A 214 -2.10 -9.09 -11.98
N GLY A 215 -1.79 -9.40 -13.24
CA GLY A 215 -2.73 -9.27 -14.34
C GLY A 215 -3.84 -10.33 -14.30
N GLY A 216 -4.95 -10.06 -14.98
CA GLY A 216 -6.09 -10.98 -15.10
C GLY A 216 -7.03 -10.97 -13.88
N ASN A 217 -8.00 -11.87 -13.89
CA ASN A 217 -8.99 -11.99 -12.81
C ASN A 217 -8.37 -12.72 -11.62
N GLN A 218 -8.12 -12.00 -10.53
CA GLN A 218 -7.59 -12.54 -9.29
C GLN A 218 -8.68 -12.65 -8.22
N ASN A 219 -8.61 -13.70 -7.40
CA ASN A 219 -9.48 -13.86 -6.23
C ASN A 219 -8.83 -13.22 -4.99
N CYS A 220 -9.63 -12.95 -3.96
CA CYS A 220 -9.18 -12.27 -2.75
C CYS A 220 -9.25 -13.18 -1.50
N PRO A 221 -8.54 -14.34 -1.45
CA PRO A 221 -8.58 -15.20 -0.27
C PRO A 221 -7.79 -14.61 0.91
N SER A 222 -6.66 -13.97 0.63
CA SER A 222 -5.74 -13.24 1.52
C SER A 222 -4.55 -12.77 0.66
N ASN A 223 -3.75 -11.82 1.16
CA ASN A 223 -2.51 -11.40 0.51
C ASN A 223 -1.34 -11.66 1.48
N PRO A 224 -0.51 -12.69 1.24
CA PRO A 224 0.58 -13.01 2.15
C PRO A 224 1.69 -11.94 2.10
N ALA A 225 2.25 -11.62 3.26
CA ALA A 225 3.37 -10.70 3.38
C ALA A 225 4.63 -11.26 2.69
N THR A 226 5.33 -10.40 1.97
CA THR A 226 6.52 -10.76 1.18
C THR A 226 7.77 -10.16 1.83
N PRO A 227 8.76 -10.98 2.23
CA PRO A 227 10.05 -10.46 2.68
C PRO A 227 10.75 -9.63 1.61
N PHE A 228 11.19 -8.43 1.97
CA PHE A 228 11.88 -7.52 1.06
C PHE A 228 13.01 -6.80 1.79
N THR A 229 14.13 -6.53 1.11
CA THR A 229 15.27 -5.83 1.70
C THR A 229 15.58 -4.55 0.94
N VAL A 230 15.53 -3.43 1.66
CA VAL A 230 15.98 -2.11 1.17
C VAL A 230 17.41 -1.87 1.63
N THR A 231 18.24 -1.30 0.75
CA THR A 231 19.62 -0.92 1.06
C THR A 231 19.76 0.60 1.07
N LEU A 232 20.19 1.16 2.19
CA LEU A 232 20.41 2.59 2.44
C LEU A 232 21.79 3.05 1.93
N SER A 233 21.93 4.35 1.65
CA SER A 233 23.22 4.99 1.33
C SER A 233 24.17 4.95 2.52
N ASP A 234 23.63 5.15 3.72
CA ASP A 234 24.38 5.22 4.98
C ASP A 234 23.77 4.32 6.06
N PRO A 235 24.54 3.91 7.09
CA PRO A 235 23.99 3.14 8.21
C PRO A 235 22.81 3.85 8.86
N LEU A 236 21.75 3.11 9.23
CA LEU A 236 20.49 3.69 9.73
C LEU A 236 20.70 4.69 10.88
N GLY A 237 21.62 4.41 11.79
CA GLY A 237 21.83 5.20 13.00
C GLY A 237 20.56 5.24 13.85
N GLU A 238 20.21 6.43 14.32
CA GLU A 238 19.01 6.69 15.12
C GLU A 238 17.83 7.21 14.27
N ARG A 239 17.93 7.10 12.93
CA ARG A 239 16.90 7.62 12.02
C ARG A 239 15.63 6.77 12.10
N THR A 240 14.47 7.43 12.11
CA THR A 240 13.18 6.75 12.03
C THR A 240 12.89 6.40 10.57
N ILE A 241 12.41 5.18 10.33
CA ILE A 241 11.95 4.76 9.00
C ILE A 241 10.45 5.01 8.93
N VAL A 242 10.00 5.72 7.90
CA VAL A 242 8.59 6.05 7.68
C VAL A 242 8.10 5.53 6.33
N ASP A 243 6.83 5.11 6.28
CA ASP A 243 6.09 4.90 5.03
C ASP A 243 5.65 6.26 4.49
N ALA A 244 6.28 6.69 3.40
CA ALA A 244 5.96 7.91 2.68
C ALA A 244 5.07 7.65 1.45
N GLY A 245 4.54 6.43 1.29
CA GLY A 245 3.44 6.13 0.38
C GLY A 245 2.09 6.69 0.86
N LEU A 246 2.06 7.28 2.07
CA LEU A 246 0.90 7.94 2.69
C LEU A 246 1.05 9.46 2.60
N VAL A 247 -0.08 10.18 2.52
CA VAL A 247 -0.10 11.66 2.56
C VAL A 247 0.58 12.20 3.82
N ASP A 248 0.30 11.56 4.94
CA ASP A 248 0.90 11.80 6.25
C ASP A 248 1.80 10.61 6.56
N PRO A 249 3.14 10.73 6.38
CA PRO A 249 4.05 9.62 6.57
C PRO A 249 4.01 9.05 7.98
N ARG A 250 4.04 7.72 8.10
CA ARG A 250 3.91 7.01 9.38
C ARG A 250 5.14 6.18 9.68
N ALA A 251 5.58 6.18 10.94
CA ALA A 251 6.70 5.36 11.36
C ALA A 251 6.37 3.87 11.19
N LEU A 252 7.30 3.12 10.61
CA LEU A 252 7.15 1.67 10.49
C LEU A 252 7.27 1.01 11.86
N THR A 253 6.37 0.07 12.12
CA THR A 253 6.40 -0.79 13.31
C THR A 253 6.97 -2.16 12.96
N VAL A 254 7.37 -2.93 13.97
CA VAL A 254 7.77 -4.33 13.78
C VAL A 254 6.51 -5.17 13.69
N ALA A 255 6.46 -6.06 12.69
CA ALA A 255 5.33 -6.97 12.50
C ALA A 255 5.06 -7.78 13.78
N GLY A 256 3.78 -7.85 14.15
CA GLY A 256 3.28 -8.47 15.38
C GLY A 256 3.15 -9.99 15.35
#